data_AF-A0A2A6QWH4-F1
#
_entry.id   AF-A0A2A6QWH4-F1
#
_cell.length_a   1.000
_cell.length_b   1.000
_cell.length_c   1.000
_cell.angle_alpha   90.00
_cell.angle_beta   90.00
_cell.angle_gamma   90.00
#
_symmetry.space_group_name_H-M   'P 1'
#
loop_
_entity.id
_entity.type
_entity.pdbx_description
1 polymer ?
#
loop_
_entity_poly.entity_id
_entity_poly.type
_entity_poly.pdbx_seq_one_letter_code
_entity_poly.pdbx_strand_id
1 'polypeptide(L)'
;MPCELKINVTEVFTGFTVEDDQKNPYTDKKNVVLKNLTTTSSSIFEITVELDEKNQAVVYVEATNAKSVASSSTYNIPDDCAPGGNIYVPKIAAASQSDLDNLDAKVNALAQQIAGNKRGK
;
A
#
# COMPACT_ATOMS: atom_id res chain seq x y z
N MET A 1 -21.03 2.72 5.99
CA MET A 1 -20.96 2.11 4.64
C MET A 1 -19.69 1.29 4.58
N PRO A 2 -19.72 -0.01 4.20
CA PRO A 2 -18.50 -0.80 4.14
C PRO A 2 -17.59 -0.31 3.00
N CYS A 3 -16.28 -0.32 3.23
CA CYS A 3 -15.27 -0.03 2.21
C CYS A 3 -14.71 -1.35 1.66
N GLU A 4 -14.71 -1.50 0.34
CA GLU A 4 -14.05 -2.63 -0.32
C GLU A 4 -12.59 -2.29 -0.61
N LEU A 5 -11.65 -3.10 -0.10
CA LEU A 5 -10.23 -2.88 -0.26
C LEU A 5 -9.56 -4.07 -0.96
N LYS A 6 -8.56 -3.76 -1.79
CA LYS A 6 -7.67 -4.74 -2.42
C LYS A 6 -6.29 -4.66 -1.79
N ILE A 7 -5.83 -5.77 -1.23
CA ILE A 7 -4.51 -5.92 -0.64
C ILE A 7 -3.60 -6.58 -1.67
N ASN A 8 -2.72 -5.79 -2.25
CA ASN A 8 -1.75 -6.19 -3.26
C ASN A 8 -0.46 -6.59 -2.58
N VAL A 9 -0.23 -7.89 -2.46
CA VAL A 9 1.01 -8.46 -1.93
C VAL A 9 1.99 -8.64 -3.09
N THR A 10 3.07 -7.87 -3.09
CA THR A 10 4.05 -7.84 -4.18
C THR A 10 5.24 -8.78 -3.95
N GLU A 11 5.38 -9.30 -2.74
CA GLU A 11 6.51 -10.13 -2.31
C GLU A 11 6.05 -11.45 -1.67
N VAL A 12 7.03 -12.34 -1.46
CA VAL A 12 6.85 -13.63 -0.78
C VAL A 12 7.05 -13.44 0.72
N PHE A 13 6.05 -13.79 1.51
CA PHE A 13 6.05 -13.71 2.97
C PHE A 13 5.86 -15.10 3.58
N THR A 14 6.61 -15.40 4.63
CA THR A 14 6.48 -16.65 5.40
C THR A 14 5.41 -16.54 6.47
N GLY A 15 5.06 -15.33 6.89
CA GLY A 15 3.90 -15.03 7.73
C GLY A 15 3.27 -13.72 7.29
N PHE A 16 1.96 -13.73 7.03
CA PHE A 16 1.16 -12.60 6.58
C PHE A 16 -0.17 -12.60 7.31
N THR A 17 -0.45 -11.51 8.03
CA THR A 17 -1.68 -11.30 8.81
C THR A 17 -2.25 -9.93 8.48
N VAL A 18 -3.56 -9.88 8.29
CA VAL A 18 -4.32 -8.64 8.13
C VAL A 18 -5.44 -8.64 9.15
N GLU A 19 -5.49 -7.62 9.99
CA GLU A 19 -6.40 -7.57 11.15
C GLU A 19 -6.97 -6.16 11.40
N ASP A 20 -8.09 -6.10 12.10
CA ASP A 20 -8.74 -4.88 12.56
C ASP A 20 -8.11 -4.33 13.86
N ASP A 21 -8.68 -3.26 14.40
CA ASP A 21 -8.27 -2.63 15.67
C ASP A 21 -8.47 -3.54 16.89
N GLN A 22 -9.37 -4.50 16.80
CA GLN A 22 -9.70 -5.49 17.82
C GLN A 22 -8.88 -6.78 17.69
N LYS A 23 -7.91 -6.83 16.76
CA LYS A 23 -7.06 -8.00 16.47
C LYS A 23 -7.81 -9.20 15.90
N ASN A 24 -8.97 -8.95 15.27
CA ASN A 24 -9.66 -9.97 14.50
C ASN A 24 -9.07 -10.02 13.08
N PRO A 25 -8.70 -11.20 12.58
CA PRO A 25 -8.19 -11.33 11.23
C PRO A 25 -9.30 -11.12 10.20
N TYR A 26 -8.99 -10.39 9.13
CA TYR A 26 -9.90 -10.26 7.99
C TYR A 26 -10.02 -11.57 7.21
N THR A 27 -11.16 -11.76 6.56
CA THR A 27 -11.39 -12.85 5.62
C THR A 27 -11.51 -12.28 4.22
N ASP A 28 -10.73 -12.81 3.28
CA ASP A 28 -10.84 -12.49 1.85
C ASP A 28 -12.20 -12.92 1.31
N LYS A 29 -12.70 -12.26 0.25
CA LYS A 29 -13.93 -12.61 -0.45
C LYS A 29 -13.97 -14.06 -0.96
N LYS A 30 -12.82 -14.73 -1.08
CA LYS A 30 -12.71 -16.17 -1.40
C LYS A 30 -12.73 -17.08 -0.16
N ASN A 31 -13.14 -16.58 1.00
CA ASN A 31 -13.18 -17.28 2.29
C ASN A 31 -11.81 -17.73 2.84
N VAL A 32 -10.75 -16.99 2.52
CA VAL A 32 -9.42 -17.22 3.08
C VAL A 32 -9.21 -16.30 4.28
N VAL A 33 -8.99 -16.89 5.46
CA VAL A 33 -8.67 -16.10 6.67
C VAL A 33 -7.24 -15.59 6.58
N LEU A 34 -7.05 -14.27 6.62
CA LEU A 34 -5.76 -13.60 6.48
C LEU A 34 -4.99 -13.59 7.81
N LYS A 35 -4.61 -14.78 8.30
CA LYS A 35 -3.86 -14.95 9.55
C LYS A 35 -2.70 -15.92 9.39
N ASN A 36 -1.48 -15.44 9.66
CA ASN A 36 -0.24 -16.21 9.56
C ASN A 36 -0.13 -17.01 8.25
N LEU A 37 -0.51 -16.40 7.15
CA LEU A 37 -0.45 -17.02 5.83
C LEU A 37 0.96 -16.97 5.26
N THR A 38 1.33 -17.99 4.49
CA THR A 38 2.50 -17.95 3.63
C THR A 38 2.06 -17.53 2.24
N THR A 39 2.64 -16.46 1.69
CA THR A 39 2.42 -16.04 0.30
C THR A 39 3.55 -16.59 -0.56
N THR A 40 3.23 -17.40 -1.56
CA THR A 40 4.23 -18.08 -2.42
C THR A 40 4.55 -17.31 -3.69
N SER A 41 3.73 -16.33 -4.03
CA SER A 41 3.86 -15.44 -5.18
C SER A 41 3.08 -14.16 -4.94
N SER A 42 3.20 -13.19 -5.85
CA SER A 42 2.38 -11.98 -5.79
C SER A 42 0.89 -12.37 -5.78
N SER A 43 0.16 -11.85 -4.80
CA SER A 43 -1.20 -12.25 -4.49
C SER A 43 -2.06 -11.02 -4.24
N ILE A 44 -3.34 -11.11 -4.59
CA ILE A 44 -4.33 -10.06 -4.31
C ILE A 44 -5.42 -10.67 -3.44
N PHE A 45 -5.67 -10.02 -2.31
CA PHE A 45 -6.78 -10.34 -1.41
C PHE A 45 -7.79 -9.19 -1.42
N GLU A 46 -9.08 -9.50 -1.36
CA GLU A 46 -10.15 -8.51 -1.33
C GLU A 46 -10.88 -8.62 0.01
N ILE A 47 -10.85 -7.55 0.80
CA ILE A 47 -11.50 -7.52 2.11
C ILE A 47 -12.61 -6.46 2.13
N THR A 48 -13.57 -6.67 3.03
CA THR A 48 -14.60 -5.67 3.35
C THR A 48 -14.30 -5.12 4.73
N VAL A 49 -14.12 -3.80 4.80
CA VAL A 49 -13.83 -3.09 6.06
C VAL A 49 -15.07 -2.32 6.48
N GLU A 50 -15.56 -2.59 7.68
CA GLU A 50 -16.62 -1.79 8.28
C GLU A 50 -16.05 -0.49 8.82
N LEU A 51 -16.76 0.61 8.55
CA LEU A 51 -16.39 1.93 9.04
C LEU A 51 -17.14 2.23 10.33
N ASP A 52 -16.47 2.92 11.26
CA ASP A 52 -17.05 3.41 12.50
C ASP A 52 -18.07 4.55 12.27
N GLU A 53 -18.64 5.06 13.37
CA GLU A 53 -19.61 6.16 13.35
C GLU A 53 -19.05 7.48 12.77
N LYS A 54 -17.73 7.62 12.67
CA LYS A 54 -17.03 8.76 12.07
C LYS A 54 -16.59 8.49 10.62
N ASN A 55 -17.04 7.39 10.02
CA ASN A 55 -16.62 6.88 8.72
C ASN A 55 -15.12 6.57 8.64
N GLN A 56 -14.52 6.08 9.73
CA GLN A 56 -13.11 5.74 9.84
C GLN A 56 -12.91 4.25 10.15
N ALA A 57 -11.79 3.70 9.71
CA ALA A 57 -11.33 2.38 10.14
C ALA A 57 -9.81 2.29 10.04
N VAL A 58 -9.21 1.33 10.75
CA VAL A 58 -7.78 1.08 10.69
C VAL A 58 -7.54 -0.39 10.34
N VAL A 59 -6.70 -0.62 9.34
CA VAL A 59 -6.24 -1.97 8.96
C VAL A 59 -4.78 -2.11 9.33
N TYR A 60 -4.47 -3.17 10.07
CA TYR A 60 -3.11 -3.55 10.43
C TYR A 60 -2.67 -4.70 9.53
N VAL A 61 -1.48 -4.54 8.93
CA VAL A 61 -0.83 -5.58 8.14
C VAL A 61 0.49 -5.92 8.80
N GLU A 62 0.65 -7.18 9.16
CA GLU A 62 1.91 -7.75 9.64
C GLU A 62 2.43 -8.74 8.59
N ALA A 63 3.67 -8.57 8.16
CA ALA A 63 4.28 -9.41 7.15
C ALA A 63 5.75 -9.72 7.51
N THR A 64 6.09 -11.00 7.54
CA THR A 64 7.45 -11.51 7.75
C THR A 64 7.96 -12.08 6.44
N ASN A 65 9.04 -11.51 5.90
CA ASN A 65 9.60 -11.99 4.63
C ASN A 65 10.45 -13.26 4.83
N ALA A 66 10.90 -13.87 3.73
CA ALA A 66 11.71 -15.09 3.75
C ALA A 66 13.05 -14.96 4.50
N LYS A 67 13.53 -13.72 4.74
CA LYS A 67 14.74 -13.43 5.54
C LYS A 67 14.41 -13.22 7.03
N SER A 68 13.18 -13.53 7.45
CA SER A 68 12.66 -13.31 8.80
C SER A 68 12.67 -11.84 9.23
N VAL A 69 12.62 -10.91 8.27
CA VAL A 69 12.46 -9.49 8.57
C VAL A 69 10.96 -9.22 8.67
N ALA A 70 10.52 -8.87 9.88
CA ALA A 70 9.15 -8.45 10.14
C ALA A 70 8.95 -7.00 9.66
N SER A 71 7.78 -6.75 9.10
CA SER A 71 7.28 -5.44 8.73
C SER A 71 5.85 -5.32 9.24
N SER A 72 5.54 -4.18 9.85
CA SER A 72 4.18 -3.83 10.24
C SER A 72 3.80 -2.53 9.55
N SER A 73 2.56 -2.46 9.11
CA SER A 73 2.04 -1.30 8.40
C SER A 73 0.60 -1.05 8.79
N THR A 74 0.28 0.22 8.99
CA THR A 74 -1.05 0.69 9.33
C THR A 74 -1.62 1.47 8.15
N TYR A 75 -2.88 1.21 7.83
CA TYR A 75 -3.65 1.88 6.78
C TYR A 75 -4.88 2.52 7.41
N ASN A 76 -5.06 3.81 7.18
CA ASN A 76 -6.14 4.59 7.77
C ASN A 76 -7.21 4.82 6.68
N ILE A 77 -8.41 4.33 6.95
CA ILE A 77 -9.58 4.44 6.08
C ILE A 77 -10.42 5.62 6.63
N PRO A 78 -10.90 6.58 5.82
CA PRO A 78 -11.12 6.50 4.37
C PRO A 78 -10.03 7.15 3.51
N ASP A 79 -8.91 7.62 4.07
CA ASP A 79 -7.81 8.19 3.27
C ASP A 79 -7.33 7.21 2.19
N ASP A 80 -7.33 5.91 2.51
CA ASP A 80 -7.05 4.81 1.56
C ASP A 80 -8.33 4.20 0.90
N CYS A 81 -9.53 4.70 1.25
CA CYS A 81 -10.83 4.32 0.65
C CYS A 81 -11.17 5.18 -0.59
N ALA A 82 -10.20 5.35 -1.50
CA ALA A 82 -10.48 5.85 -2.84
C ALA A 82 -11.34 4.83 -3.61
N PRO A 83 -12.06 5.21 -4.69
CA PRO A 83 -12.79 4.22 -5.51
C PRO A 83 -11.83 3.13 -6.02
N GLY A 84 -11.96 1.92 -5.47
CA GLY A 84 -11.06 0.79 -5.72
C GLY A 84 -9.87 0.65 -4.75
N GLY A 85 -9.94 1.25 -3.56
CA GLY A 85 -8.90 1.34 -2.51
C GLY A 85 -7.90 0.19 -2.51
N ASN A 86 -6.65 0.52 -2.87
CA ASN A 86 -5.56 -0.45 -2.97
C ASN A 86 -4.58 -0.22 -1.81
N ILE A 87 -4.40 -1.26 -1.01
CA ILE A 87 -3.29 -1.37 -0.06
C ILE A 87 -2.17 -2.17 -0.73
N TYR A 88 -0.92 -1.75 -0.55
CA TYR A 88 0.25 -2.43 -1.10
C TYR A 88 1.13 -2.98 0.02
N VAL A 89 1.56 -4.24 -0.09
CA VAL A 89 2.38 -4.92 0.93
C VAL A 89 3.64 -5.49 0.29
N PRO A 90 4.84 -5.05 0.68
CA PRO A 90 5.12 -4.10 1.78
C PRO A 90 4.67 -2.67 1.46
N LYS A 91 4.44 -1.85 2.50
CA LYS A 91 4.01 -0.46 2.33
C LYS A 91 5.07 0.29 1.53
N ILE A 92 4.65 0.85 0.40
CA ILE A 92 5.54 1.64 -0.45
C ILE A 92 6.00 2.85 0.36
N ALA A 93 7.32 3.03 0.48
CA ALA A 93 7.87 4.19 1.15
C ALA A 93 7.39 5.46 0.44
N ALA A 94 6.85 6.41 1.21
CA ALA A 94 6.53 7.73 0.67
C ALA A 94 7.80 8.36 0.10
N ALA A 95 7.69 9.02 -1.06
CA ALA A 95 8.78 9.79 -1.61
C ALA A 95 9.23 10.84 -0.58
N SER A 96 10.53 10.93 -0.33
CA SER A 96 11.06 11.96 0.56
C SER A 96 10.97 13.34 -0.11
N GLN A 97 10.97 14.42 0.68
CA GLN A 97 11.05 15.77 0.12
C GLN A 97 12.27 15.93 -0.79
N SER A 98 13.41 15.33 -0.43
CA SER A 98 14.60 15.31 -1.28
C SER A 98 14.41 14.59 -2.61
N ASP A 99 13.59 13.53 -2.67
CA ASP A 99 13.27 12.85 -3.92
C ASP A 99 12.43 13.77 -4.83
N LEU A 100 11.49 14.52 -4.24
CA LEU A 100 10.66 15.49 -4.95
C LEU A 100 11.49 16.69 -5.43
N ASP A 101 12.40 17.21 -4.60
CA ASP A 101 13.28 18.32 -4.96
C ASP A 101 14.24 17.93 -6.10
N ASN A 102 14.78 16.72 -6.07
CA ASN A 102 15.60 16.19 -7.15
C ASN A 102 14.80 16.01 -8.45
N LEU A 103 13.53 15.60 -8.35
CA LEU A 103 12.65 15.50 -9.51
C LEU A 103 12.37 16.88 -10.12
N ASP A 104 12.07 17.89 -9.30
CA ASP A 104 11.88 19.27 -9.75
C ASP A 104 13.13 19.82 -10.45
N ALA A 105 14.31 19.61 -9.86
CA ALA A 105 15.58 20.01 -10.45
C ALA A 105 15.81 19.36 -11.83
N LYS A 106 15.50 18.07 -11.98
CA LYS A 106 15.61 17.35 -13.27
C LYS A 106 14.62 17.86 -14.31
N VAL A 107 13.37 18.13 -13.91
CA VAL A 107 12.35 18.69 -14.80
C VAL A 107 12.77 20.09 -15.28
N ASN A 108 13.27 20.93 -14.38
CA ASN A 108 13.77 22.27 -14.71
C ASN A 108 15.00 22.21 -15.65
N ALA A 109 15.94 21.30 -15.40
CA ALA A 109 17.08 21.09 -16.29
C ALA A 109 16.66 20.63 -17.69
N LEU A 110 15.69 19.72 -17.78
CA LEU A 110 15.13 19.26 -19.06
C LEU A 110 14.42 20.41 -19.80
N ALA A 111 13.63 21.21 -19.09
CA ALA A 111 12.95 22.37 -19.67
C ALA A 111 13.95 23.38 -20.26
N GLN A 112 15.04 23.66 -19.55
CA GLN A 112 16.13 24.51 -20.03
C GLN A 112 16.83 23.91 -21.25
N GLN A 113 17.09 22.60 -21.26
CA GLN A 113 17.71 21.93 -22.40
C GLN A 113 16.83 21.99 -23.66
N ILE A 114 15.52 21.80 -23.52
CA ILE A 114 14.56 21.93 -24.63
C ILE A 114 14.51 23.39 -25.13
N ALA A 115 14.50 24.37 -24.23
CA ALA A 115 14.49 25.79 -24.60
C ALA A 115 15.79 26.22 -25.31
N GLY A 116 16.95 25.73 -24.84
CA GLY A 116 18.25 25.94 -25.47
C GLY A 116 18.32 25.32 -26.87
N ASN A 117 17.82 24.09 -27.03
CA ASN A 117 17.77 23.41 -28.32
C ASN A 117 16.81 24.08 -29.33
N LYS A 118 15.76 24.77 -28.88
CA LYS A 118 14.88 25.58 -29.75
C LYS A 118 15.53 26.89 -30.22
N ARG A 119 16.49 27.44 -29.47
CA ARG A 119 17.17 28.71 -29.80
C ARG A 119 18.38 28.56 -30.74
N GLY A 120 18.88 27.34 -30.92
CA GLY A 120 20.02 27.03 -31.81
C GLY A 120 19.64 26.59 -33.22
N LYS A 121 18.39 26.77 -33.65
CA LYS A 121 17.88 26.41 -34.98
C LYS A 121 17.39 27.63 -35.74
#